data_AF-A0A239EKW5-F1
#
_entry.id   AF-A0A239EKW5-F1
#
_cell.length_a   1.000
_cell.length_b   1.000
_cell.length_c   1.000
_cell.angle_alpha   90.00
_cell.angle_beta   90.00
_cell.angle_gamma   90.00
#
_symmetry.space_group_name_H-M   'P 1'
#
loop_
_entity.id
_entity.type
_entity.pdbx_description
1 polymer ?
#
loop_
_entity_poly.entity_id
_entity_poly.type
_entity_poly.pdbx_seq_one_letter_code
_entity_poly.pdbx_strand_id
1 'polypeptide(L)'
;MLTPHFEMMVKMFKTRVPEFQTASCFMRDIIDSLHAIMLRLLGAIGILYFLAILAGIPVGLALGRHIGSSIAVGFAGAGVCLFLAVPRMTPPWLRRPEHPGHGLTILLAMFAVQIFVFAPMAGIAVAGFDLPVSSLPAYMTAAVAPSVAASLMVVATGLVLGNWRDPAPGRTMTREEEVRPNIVGLRGAAMPNPTKG
;
A
#
# COMPACT_ATOMS: atom_id res chain seq x y z
N MET A 1 -22.69 -45.66 5.33
CA MET A 1 -21.79 -45.70 6.50
C MET A 1 -20.41 -45.25 6.02
N LEU A 2 -19.98 -44.04 6.38
CA LEU A 2 -18.63 -43.56 6.09
C LEU A 2 -17.64 -44.29 7.01
N THR A 3 -16.53 -44.77 6.46
CA THR A 3 -15.54 -45.56 7.20
C THR A 3 -14.80 -44.67 8.23
N PRO A 4 -14.38 -45.22 9.39
CA PRO A 4 -13.71 -44.47 10.45
C PRO A 4 -12.43 -43.73 10.00
N HIS A 5 -11.80 -44.20 8.93
CA HIS A 5 -10.67 -43.51 8.29
C HIS A 5 -11.04 -42.15 7.66
N PHE A 6 -12.26 -42.00 7.14
CA PHE A 6 -12.73 -40.75 6.55
C PHE A 6 -12.94 -39.69 7.64
N GLU A 7 -13.53 -40.05 8.79
CA GLU A 7 -13.70 -39.12 9.91
C GLU A 7 -12.36 -38.66 10.50
N MET A 8 -11.36 -39.54 10.53
CA MET A 8 -10.02 -39.21 11.01
C MET A 8 -9.30 -38.25 10.06
N MET A 9 -9.39 -38.47 8.74
CA MET A 9 -8.86 -37.53 7.75
C MET A 9 -9.56 -36.17 7.80
N VAL A 10 -10.88 -36.14 7.95
CA VAL A 10 -11.63 -34.88 8.08
C VAL A 10 -11.24 -34.13 9.35
N LYS A 11 -11.05 -34.82 10.49
CA LYS A 11 -10.55 -34.21 11.73
C LYS A 11 -9.13 -33.64 11.58
N MET A 12 -8.20 -34.39 10.97
CA MET A 12 -6.85 -33.89 10.69
C MET A 12 -6.84 -32.71 9.72
N PHE A 13 -7.75 -32.69 8.73
CA PHE A 13 -7.89 -31.56 7.83
C PHE A 13 -8.41 -30.34 8.58
N LYS A 14 -9.41 -30.50 9.44
CA LYS A 14 -10.03 -29.41 10.22
C LYS A 14 -9.06 -28.77 11.22
N THR A 15 -8.08 -29.52 11.74
CA THR A 15 -7.06 -29.00 12.67
C THR A 15 -5.92 -28.26 11.97
N ARG A 16 -5.65 -28.51 10.68
CA ARG A 16 -4.65 -27.73 9.91
C ARG A 16 -5.19 -26.45 9.27
N VAL A 17 -6.51 -26.32 9.08
CA VAL A 17 -7.16 -25.10 8.56
C VAL A 17 -6.80 -23.82 9.33
N PRO A 18 -6.76 -23.78 10.69
CA PRO A 18 -6.43 -22.55 11.40
C PRO A 18 -4.99 -22.07 11.18
N GLU A 19 -4.01 -22.97 11.05
CA GLU A 19 -2.60 -22.60 10.80
C GLU A 19 -2.39 -22.01 9.40
N PHE A 20 -3.08 -22.55 8.39
CA PHE A 20 -3.03 -21.97 7.04
C PHE A 20 -3.75 -20.62 6.95
N GLN A 21 -4.83 -20.43 7.72
CA GLN A 21 -5.57 -19.18 7.74
C GLN A 21 -4.79 -18.05 8.44
N THR A 22 -4.11 -18.33 9.55
CA THR A 22 -3.25 -17.34 10.24
C THR A 22 -2.04 -16.95 9.39
N ALA A 23 -1.40 -17.91 8.71
CA ALA A 23 -0.30 -17.63 7.79
C ALA A 23 -0.73 -16.78 6.58
N SER A 24 -1.93 -17.04 6.04
CA SER A 24 -2.48 -16.25 4.92
C SER A 24 -2.79 -14.81 5.31
N CYS A 25 -3.38 -14.58 6.49
CA CYS A 25 -3.63 -13.24 7.01
C CYS A 25 -2.32 -12.47 7.24
N PHE A 26 -1.33 -13.11 7.87
CA PHE A 26 -0.02 -12.49 8.11
C PHE A 26 0.68 -12.06 6.82
N MET A 27 0.65 -12.91 5.78
CA MET A 27 1.26 -12.59 4.49
C MET A 27 0.56 -11.41 3.80
N ARG A 28 -0.78 -11.33 3.89
CA ARG A 28 -1.54 -10.20 3.35
C ARG A 28 -1.19 -8.89 4.05
N ASP A 29 -1.04 -8.90 5.38
CA ASP A 29 -0.66 -7.71 6.16
C ASP A 29 0.74 -7.19 5.79
N ILE A 30 1.68 -8.10 5.50
CA ILE A 30 3.02 -7.73 4.99
C ILE A 30 2.88 -7.05 3.63
N ILE A 31 2.08 -7.60 2.73
CA ILE A 31 1.91 -7.03 1.37
C ILE A 31 1.20 -5.68 1.44
N ASP A 32 0.17 -5.51 2.29
CA ASP A 32 -0.50 -4.22 2.52
C ASP A 32 0.50 -3.18 3.05
N SER A 33 1.35 -3.58 4.00
CA SER A 33 2.40 -2.71 4.55
C SER A 33 3.42 -2.31 3.49
N LEU A 34 3.88 -3.25 2.67
CA LEU A 34 4.79 -2.98 1.55
C LEU A 34 4.16 -2.05 0.52
N HIS A 35 2.91 -2.30 0.15
CA HIS A 35 2.15 -1.46 -0.79
C HIS A 35 2.06 -0.01 -0.29
N ALA A 36 1.70 0.18 0.98
CA ALA A 36 1.63 1.49 1.60
C ALA A 36 2.99 2.19 1.66
N ILE A 37 4.07 1.47 1.97
CA ILE A 37 5.43 2.01 1.96
C ILE A 37 5.83 2.46 0.55
N MET A 38 5.53 1.66 -0.48
CA MET A 38 5.88 1.98 -1.87
C MET A 38 5.10 3.21 -2.38
N LEU A 39 3.82 3.35 -2.02
CA LEU A 39 3.05 4.57 -2.33
C LEU A 39 3.68 5.82 -1.71
N ARG A 40 4.10 5.74 -0.44
CA ARG A 40 4.77 6.85 0.25
C ARG A 40 6.12 7.17 -0.37
N LEU A 41 6.91 6.15 -0.70
CA LEU A 41 8.19 6.31 -1.36
C LEU A 41 8.03 6.99 -2.72
N LEU A 42 7.02 6.59 -3.49
CA LEU A 42 6.70 7.20 -4.77
C LEU A 42 6.33 8.68 -4.63
N GLY A 43 5.48 9.01 -3.64
CA GLY A 43 5.19 10.40 -3.30
C GLY A 43 6.43 11.20 -2.87
N ALA A 44 7.31 10.60 -2.06
CA ALA A 44 8.55 11.22 -1.63
C ALA A 44 9.52 11.51 -2.80
N ILE A 45 9.66 10.57 -3.74
CA ILE A 45 10.47 10.76 -4.97
C ILE A 45 9.97 11.98 -5.74
N GLY A 46 8.65 12.14 -5.88
CA GLY A 46 8.08 13.29 -6.55
C GLY A 46 8.31 14.62 -5.84
N ILE A 47 8.24 14.63 -4.51
CA ILE A 47 8.60 15.80 -3.71
C ILE A 47 10.08 16.15 -3.91
N LEU A 48 10.97 15.15 -3.99
CA LEU A 48 12.38 15.39 -4.31
C LEU A 48 12.58 16.02 -5.69
N TYR A 49 11.84 15.59 -6.72
CA TYR A 49 11.87 16.27 -8.02
C TYR A 49 11.39 17.71 -7.92
N PHE A 50 10.32 17.97 -7.17
CA PHE A 50 9.84 19.34 -6.96
C PHE A 50 10.91 20.22 -6.31
N LEU A 51 11.59 19.73 -5.28
CA LEU A 51 12.70 20.44 -4.65
C LEU A 51 13.86 20.67 -5.62
N ALA A 52 14.19 19.71 -6.48
CA ALA A 52 15.20 19.86 -7.52
C ALA A 52 14.81 20.93 -8.55
N ILE A 53 13.53 20.98 -8.96
CA ILE A 53 13.01 22.04 -9.84
C ILE A 53 13.17 23.41 -9.17
N LEU A 54 12.79 23.54 -7.90
CA LEU A 54 12.95 24.80 -7.15
C LEU A 54 14.42 25.23 -7.06
N ALA A 55 15.34 24.29 -6.83
CA ALA A 55 16.77 24.55 -6.80
C ALA A 55 17.33 25.01 -8.16
N GLY A 56 16.71 24.58 -9.27
CA GLY A 56 17.06 25.02 -10.63
C GLY A 56 16.53 26.41 -11.02
N ILE A 57 15.58 26.99 -10.27
CA ILE A 57 14.98 28.30 -10.59
C ILE A 57 16.02 29.43 -10.66
N PRO A 58 16.92 29.62 -9.67
CA PRO A 58 17.90 30.71 -9.72
C PRO A 58 18.82 30.62 -10.95
N VAL A 59 19.25 29.40 -11.30
CA VAL A 59 20.09 29.14 -12.47
C VAL A 59 19.31 29.44 -13.76
N GLY A 60 18.06 28.98 -13.85
CA GLY A 60 17.19 29.27 -14.99
C GLY A 60 16.93 30.76 -15.20
N LEU A 61 16.77 31.53 -14.11
CA LEU A 61 16.53 32.97 -14.16
C LEU A 61 17.79 33.70 -14.66
N ALA A 62 18.96 33.31 -14.14
CA ALA A 62 20.24 33.86 -14.57
C ALA A 62 20.51 33.63 -16.07
N LEU A 63 20.03 32.51 -16.62
CA LEU A 63 20.15 32.15 -18.03
C LEU A 63 19.01 32.72 -18.91
N GLY A 64 18.09 33.51 -18.36
CA GLY A 64 16.98 34.11 -19.11
C GLY A 64 15.96 33.08 -19.65
N ARG A 65 15.89 31.88 -19.07
CA ARG A 65 14.98 30.82 -19.53
C ARG A 65 13.55 31.10 -19.05
N HIS A 66 12.53 30.69 -19.82
CA HIS A 66 11.14 30.74 -19.37
C HIS A 66 10.89 29.70 -18.27
N ILE A 67 10.62 30.13 -17.03
CA ILE A 67 10.47 29.25 -15.86
C ILE A 67 9.02 29.08 -15.42
N GLY A 68 8.11 29.92 -15.89
CA GLY A 68 6.70 29.90 -15.48
C GLY A 68 6.04 28.54 -15.70
N SER A 69 6.30 27.90 -16.85
CA SER A 69 5.81 26.55 -17.16
C SER A 69 6.41 25.49 -16.25
N SER A 70 7.72 25.55 -15.97
CA SER A 70 8.42 24.63 -15.07
C SER A 70 7.87 24.68 -13.64
N ILE A 71 7.56 25.88 -13.15
CA ILE A 71 6.96 26.09 -11.82
C ILE A 71 5.54 25.52 -11.79
N ALA A 72 4.73 25.80 -12.82
CA ALA A 72 3.36 25.31 -12.89
C ALA A 72 3.30 23.77 -12.89
N VAL A 73 4.14 23.12 -13.71
CA VAL A 73 4.26 21.66 -13.74
C VAL A 73 4.77 21.13 -12.40
N GLY A 74 5.78 21.79 -11.81
CA GLY A 74 6.31 21.44 -10.50
C GLY A 74 5.25 21.42 -9.40
N PHE A 75 4.43 22.47 -9.29
CA PHE A 75 3.37 22.55 -8.29
C PHE A 75 2.23 21.56 -8.54
N ALA A 76 1.78 21.42 -9.79
CA ALA A 76 0.75 20.45 -10.14
C ALA A 76 1.22 19.02 -9.81
N GLY A 77 2.45 18.69 -10.17
CA GLY A 77 3.07 17.42 -9.86
C GLY A 77 3.27 17.19 -8.37
N ALA A 78 3.78 18.19 -7.63
CA ALA A 78 3.93 18.12 -6.18
C ALA A 78 2.60 17.85 -5.46
N GLY A 79 1.49 18.41 -5.93
CA GLY A 79 0.15 18.12 -5.42
C GLY A 79 -0.22 16.64 -5.58
N VAL A 80 0.01 16.06 -6.77
CA VAL A 80 -0.21 14.62 -7.01
C VAL A 80 0.71 13.76 -6.13
N CYS A 81 1.97 14.15 -5.98
CA CYS A 81 2.93 13.41 -5.16
C CYS A 81 2.58 13.48 -3.67
N LEU A 82 2.07 14.61 -3.18
CA LEU A 82 1.55 14.74 -1.83
C LEU A 82 0.32 13.85 -1.61
N PHE A 83 -0.56 13.76 -2.61
CA PHE A 83 -1.72 12.88 -2.60
C PHE A 83 -1.35 11.40 -2.46
N LEU A 84 -0.22 10.99 -3.04
CA LEU A 84 0.36 9.65 -2.89
C LEU A 84 1.11 9.46 -1.57
N ALA A 85 1.81 10.50 -1.09
CA ALA A 85 2.59 10.45 0.14
C ALA A 85 1.72 10.41 1.41
N VAL A 86 0.55 11.07 1.39
CA VAL A 86 -0.32 11.23 2.56
C VAL A 86 -1.47 10.22 2.51
N PRO A 87 -1.49 9.20 3.40
CA PRO A 87 -2.47 8.11 3.34
C PRO A 87 -3.94 8.52 3.54
N ARG A 88 -4.17 9.73 4.06
CA ARG A 88 -5.51 10.32 4.22
C ARG A 88 -6.05 10.93 2.93
N MET A 89 -5.16 11.33 2.03
CA MET A 89 -5.52 11.90 0.74
C MET A 89 -5.60 10.81 -0.33
N THR A 90 -4.78 9.76 -0.22
CA THR A 90 -4.78 8.63 -1.15
C THR A 90 -6.16 7.93 -1.18
N PRO A 91 -6.74 7.64 -2.37
CA PRO A 91 -8.05 7.01 -2.47
C PRO A 91 -8.06 5.62 -1.84
N PRO A 92 -9.17 5.18 -1.23
CA PRO A 92 -9.25 3.87 -0.57
C PRO A 92 -8.88 2.70 -1.49
N TRP A 93 -9.32 2.73 -2.76
CA TRP A 93 -9.04 1.69 -3.75
C TRP A 93 -7.56 1.58 -4.12
N LEU A 94 -6.81 2.67 -4.01
CA LEU A 94 -5.37 2.71 -4.23
C LEU A 94 -4.62 2.33 -2.97
N ARG A 95 -5.12 2.74 -1.80
CA ARG A 95 -4.46 2.45 -0.51
C ARG A 95 -4.62 1.00 -0.09
N ARG A 96 -5.79 0.41 -0.33
CA ARG A 96 -6.17 -0.96 0.05
C ARG A 96 -6.96 -1.62 -1.09
N PRO A 97 -6.26 -2.33 -1.98
CA PRO A 97 -6.89 -2.98 -3.12
C PRO A 97 -7.64 -4.24 -2.66
N GLU A 98 -8.97 -4.16 -2.59
CA GLU A 98 -9.82 -5.28 -2.13
C GLU A 98 -10.41 -6.12 -3.26
N HIS A 99 -10.40 -5.63 -4.50
CA HIS A 99 -11.08 -6.25 -5.64
C HIS A 99 -10.14 -6.32 -6.85
N PRO A 100 -10.30 -7.33 -7.73
CA PRO A 100 -9.43 -7.49 -8.90
C PRO A 100 -9.52 -6.30 -9.86
N GLY A 101 -10.69 -5.64 -9.92
CA GLY A 101 -10.86 -4.41 -10.68
C GLY A 101 -9.96 -3.26 -10.21
N HIS A 102 -9.66 -3.17 -8.91
CA HIS A 102 -8.74 -2.15 -8.39
C HIS A 102 -7.32 -2.33 -8.93
N GLY A 103 -6.86 -3.57 -9.14
CA GLY A 103 -5.54 -3.84 -9.69
C GLY A 103 -5.32 -3.22 -11.08
N LEU A 104 -6.31 -3.34 -11.97
CA LEU A 104 -6.27 -2.70 -13.28
C LEU A 104 -6.31 -1.16 -13.18
N THR A 105 -7.14 -0.63 -12.28
CA THR A 105 -7.23 0.82 -12.03
C THR A 105 -5.89 1.38 -11.51
N ILE A 106 -5.20 0.64 -10.63
CA ILE A 106 -3.88 1.02 -10.12
C ILE A 106 -2.85 1.04 -11.25
N LEU A 107 -2.83 0.03 -12.14
CA LEU A 107 -1.95 0.02 -13.30
C LEU A 107 -2.15 1.27 -14.18
N LEU A 108 -3.40 1.58 -14.52
CA LEU A 108 -3.72 2.73 -15.36
C LEU A 108 -3.36 4.05 -14.66
N ALA A 109 -3.65 4.16 -13.37
CA ALA A 109 -3.30 5.33 -12.57
C ALA A 109 -1.78 5.54 -12.50
N MET A 110 -1.01 4.50 -12.21
CA MET A 110 0.46 4.60 -12.15
C MET A 110 1.06 4.93 -13.52
N PHE A 111 0.51 4.38 -14.61
CA PHE A 111 0.92 4.74 -15.96
C PHE A 111 0.67 6.23 -16.26
N ALA A 112 -0.52 6.74 -15.93
CA ALA A 112 -0.85 8.15 -16.10
C ALA A 112 0.06 9.05 -15.24
N VAL A 113 0.29 8.70 -13.98
CA VAL A 113 1.19 9.46 -13.10
C VAL A 113 2.63 9.45 -13.65
N GLN A 114 3.09 8.33 -14.22
CA GLN A 114 4.43 8.27 -14.81
C GLN A 114 4.58 9.21 -16.00
N ILE A 115 3.60 9.24 -16.91
CA ILE A 115 3.65 10.04 -18.14
C ILE A 115 3.39 11.52 -17.87
N PHE A 116 2.40 11.85 -17.05
CA PHE A 116 1.95 13.23 -16.87
C PHE A 116 2.61 13.95 -15.71
N VAL A 117 3.22 13.22 -14.76
CA VAL A 117 3.84 13.81 -13.57
C VAL A 117 5.33 13.52 -13.52
N PHE A 118 5.72 12.25 -13.35
CA PHE A 118 7.12 11.92 -13.07
C PHE A 118 8.07 12.18 -14.24
N ALA A 119 7.71 11.77 -15.47
CA ALA A 119 8.57 12.00 -16.62
C ALA A 119 8.79 13.50 -16.92
N PRO A 120 7.74 14.36 -16.93
CA PRO A 120 7.91 15.81 -17.06
C PRO A 120 8.71 16.42 -15.92
N MET A 121 8.42 16.05 -14.66
CA MET A 121 9.16 16.58 -13.51
C MET A 121 10.63 16.19 -13.53
N ALA A 122 10.96 14.94 -13.89
CA ALA A 122 12.33 14.49 -14.07
C ALA A 122 13.02 15.26 -15.21
N GLY A 123 12.33 15.48 -16.33
CA GLY A 123 12.84 16.28 -17.45
C GLY A 123 13.20 17.70 -17.06
N ILE A 124 12.29 18.38 -16.37
CA ILE A 124 12.49 19.75 -15.90
C ILE A 124 13.60 19.81 -14.85
N ALA A 125 13.62 18.85 -13.92
CA ALA A 125 14.66 18.78 -12.89
C ALA A 125 16.05 18.61 -13.53
N VAL A 126 16.21 17.68 -14.47
CA VAL A 126 17.48 17.44 -15.18
C VAL A 126 17.87 18.65 -16.03
N ALA A 127 16.93 19.27 -16.76
CA ALA A 127 17.21 20.45 -17.58
C ALA A 127 17.59 21.70 -16.76
N GLY A 128 17.26 21.73 -15.46
CA GLY A 128 17.65 22.80 -14.55
C GLY A 128 19.14 22.80 -14.20
N PHE A 129 19.82 21.67 -14.34
CA PHE A 129 21.26 21.54 -14.15
C PHE A 129 21.92 21.50 -15.53
N ASP A 130 22.80 22.44 -15.84
CA ASP A 130 23.37 22.66 -17.18
C ASP A 130 24.33 21.50 -17.58
N LEU A 131 23.75 20.35 -17.91
CA LEU A 131 24.44 19.07 -18.12
C LEU A 131 24.95 18.93 -19.57
N PRO A 132 26.04 18.17 -19.79
CA PRO A 132 26.53 17.89 -21.14
C PRO A 132 25.49 17.10 -21.95
N VAL A 133 25.19 17.56 -23.17
CA VAL A 133 24.17 16.98 -24.06
C VAL A 133 24.40 15.47 -24.30
N SER A 134 25.66 15.05 -24.42
CA SER A 134 26.05 13.64 -24.64
C SER A 134 25.65 12.71 -23.48
N SER A 135 25.46 13.25 -22.28
CA SER A 135 25.11 12.51 -21.05
C SER A 135 23.66 12.67 -20.62
N LEU A 136 22.90 13.57 -21.27
CA LEU A 136 21.52 13.89 -20.92
C LEU A 136 20.60 12.65 -20.89
N PRO A 137 20.68 11.68 -21.83
CA PRO A 137 19.88 10.46 -21.76
C PRO A 137 20.18 9.61 -20.51
N ALA A 138 21.44 9.54 -20.08
CA ALA A 138 21.84 8.78 -18.90
C ALA A 138 21.29 9.42 -17.61
N TYR A 139 21.39 10.74 -17.48
CA TYR A 139 20.81 11.48 -16.34
C TYR A 139 19.29 11.41 -16.31
N MET A 140 18.63 11.51 -17.46
CA MET A 140 17.17 11.32 -17.56
C MET A 140 16.75 9.92 -17.12
N THR A 141 17.48 8.89 -17.57
CA THR A 141 17.20 7.50 -17.18
C THR A 141 17.41 7.29 -15.69
N ALA A 142 18.53 7.80 -15.15
CA ALA A 142 18.84 7.71 -13.73
C ALA A 142 17.81 8.48 -12.88
N ALA A 143 17.35 9.63 -13.36
CA ALA A 143 16.32 10.42 -12.69
C ALA A 143 15.00 9.66 -12.66
N VAL A 144 14.54 9.08 -13.76
CA VAL A 144 13.22 8.43 -13.88
C VAL A 144 13.18 7.03 -13.26
N ALA A 145 14.29 6.28 -13.28
CA ALA A 145 14.34 4.88 -12.86
C ALA A 145 13.74 4.58 -11.47
N PRO A 146 14.00 5.38 -10.41
CA PRO A 146 13.40 5.15 -9.09
C PRO A 146 11.88 5.24 -9.09
N SER A 147 11.31 6.22 -9.81
CA SER A 147 9.85 6.40 -9.90
C SER A 147 9.19 5.24 -10.66
N VAL A 148 9.82 4.74 -11.72
CA VAL A 148 9.34 3.58 -12.47
C VAL A 148 9.40 2.31 -11.62
N ALA A 149 10.53 2.07 -10.94
CA ALA A 149 10.68 0.91 -10.07
C ALA A 149 9.64 0.90 -8.95
N ALA A 150 9.46 2.03 -8.25
CA ALA A 150 8.45 2.16 -7.21
C ALA A 150 7.03 2.00 -7.76
N SER A 151 6.72 2.57 -8.93
CA SER A 151 5.41 2.42 -9.59
C SER A 151 5.11 0.96 -9.95
N LEU A 152 6.09 0.24 -10.51
CA LEU A 152 5.94 -1.19 -10.82
C LEU A 152 5.72 -2.02 -9.55
N MET A 153 6.39 -1.69 -8.45
CA MET A 153 6.18 -2.35 -7.16
C MET A 153 4.78 -2.07 -6.59
N VAL A 154 4.29 -0.84 -6.69
CA VAL A 154 2.89 -0.48 -6.32
C VAL A 154 1.89 -1.28 -7.15
N VAL A 155 2.10 -1.37 -8.46
CA VAL A 155 1.24 -2.16 -9.35
C VAL A 155 1.28 -3.64 -9.00
N ALA A 156 2.47 -4.22 -8.83
CA ALA A 156 2.63 -5.64 -8.51
C ALA A 156 1.94 -5.99 -7.17
N THR A 157 2.21 -5.21 -6.12
CA THR A 157 1.58 -5.40 -4.81
C THR A 157 0.08 -5.14 -4.87
N GLY A 158 -0.39 -4.15 -5.63
CA GLY A 158 -1.82 -3.87 -5.79
C GLY A 158 -2.59 -4.94 -6.57
N LEU A 159 -1.96 -5.53 -7.59
CA LEU A 159 -2.49 -6.69 -8.33
C LEU A 159 -2.57 -7.91 -7.41
N VAL A 160 -1.55 -8.16 -6.59
CA VAL A 160 -1.56 -9.26 -5.63
C VAL A 160 -2.68 -9.07 -4.61
N LEU A 161 -2.76 -7.89 -3.97
CA LEU A 161 -3.79 -7.57 -2.98
C LEU A 161 -5.21 -7.65 -3.56
N GLY A 162 -5.43 -7.08 -4.75
CA GLY A 162 -6.75 -7.09 -5.40
C GLY A 162 -7.24 -8.48 -5.81
N ASN A 163 -6.32 -9.42 -6.08
CA ASN A 163 -6.66 -10.81 -6.37
C ASN A 163 -6.64 -11.73 -5.13
N TRP A 164 -6.10 -11.25 -4.00
CA TRP A 164 -6.06 -11.99 -2.75
C TRP A 164 -7.41 -11.92 -2.05
N ARG A 165 -8.25 -12.94 -2.25
CA ARG A 165 -9.54 -13.04 -1.57
C ARG A 165 -9.35 -13.05 -0.06
N ASP A 166 -10.02 -12.12 0.62
CA ASP A 166 -10.17 -12.21 2.06
C ASP A 166 -10.89 -13.52 2.43
N PRO A 167 -10.40 -14.28 3.43
CA PRO A 167 -11.22 -15.30 4.03
C PRO A 167 -12.48 -14.61 4.57
N ALA A 168 -13.66 -15.12 4.20
CA ALA A 168 -14.95 -14.49 4.46
C ALA A 168 -15.06 -13.94 5.90
N PRO A 169 -15.68 -12.76 6.10
CA PRO A 169 -15.90 -12.16 7.41
C PRO A 169 -16.87 -13.02 8.22
N GLY A 170 -16.35 -14.07 8.85
CA GLY A 170 -17.12 -15.02 9.64
C GLY A 170 -16.34 -15.63 10.81
N ARG A 171 -15.10 -15.23 11.01
CA ARG A 171 -14.31 -15.59 12.20
C ARG A 171 -13.31 -14.50 12.49
N THR A 172 -13.80 -13.41 13.06
CA THR A 172 -13.04 -12.73 14.11
C THR A 172 -12.71 -13.80 15.16
N MET A 173 -11.51 -14.38 15.11
CA MET A 173 -10.88 -14.84 16.34
C MET A 173 -10.64 -13.58 17.15
N THR A 174 -11.65 -13.20 17.94
CA THR A 174 -11.45 -12.29 19.04
C THR A 174 -10.36 -12.90 19.90
N ARG A 175 -9.17 -12.31 19.84
CA ARG A 175 -8.01 -12.57 20.71
C ARG A 175 -8.31 -12.34 22.21
N GLU A 176 -9.58 -12.19 22.58
CA GLU A 176 -10.10 -12.06 23.93
C GLU A 176 -10.57 -13.39 24.53
N GLU A 177 -10.70 -14.48 23.74
CA GLU A 177 -11.20 -15.76 24.28
C GLU A 177 -10.11 -16.66 24.91
N GLU A 178 -8.82 -16.33 24.73
CA GLU A 178 -7.70 -17.12 25.29
C GLU A 178 -7.25 -16.65 26.69
N VAL A 179 -7.87 -15.60 27.25
CA VAL A 179 -7.57 -15.10 28.61
C VAL A 179 -8.82 -15.04 29.47
N ARG A 180 -9.54 -16.16 29.58
CA ARG A 180 -10.33 -16.44 30.78
C ARG A 180 -9.86 -17.77 31.36
N PRO A 181 -8.99 -17.77 32.38
CA PRO A 181 -8.86 -18.97 33.20
C PRO A 181 -10.24 -19.27 33.77
N ASN A 182 -10.64 -20.51 33.57
CA ASN A 182 -11.88 -21.13 33.98
C ASN A 182 -12.09 -20.97 35.51
N ILE A 183 -12.68 -19.86 35.95
CA ILE A 183 -13.22 -19.69 37.31
C ILE A 183 -14.74 -19.81 37.22
N VAL A 184 -15.22 -20.97 36.78
CA VAL A 184 -16.61 -21.38 36.95
C VAL A 184 -16.60 -22.73 37.64
N GLY A 185 -16.36 -22.67 38.95
CA GLY A 185 -16.33 -23.85 39.80
C GLY A 185 -16.13 -23.46 41.25
N LEU A 186 -17.04 -22.64 41.81
CA LEU A 186 -17.30 -22.48 43.26
C LEU A 186 -18.27 -21.31 43.51
N ARG A 187 -19.53 -21.44 43.08
CA ARG A 187 -20.63 -20.67 43.70
C ARG A 187 -21.97 -21.34 43.39
N GLY A 188 -22.37 -22.24 44.27
CA GLY A 188 -23.63 -22.96 44.19
C GLY A 188 -23.94 -23.73 45.47
N ALA A 189 -23.63 -23.16 46.64
CA ALA A 189 -24.22 -23.62 47.89
C ALA A 189 -25.61 -22.98 47.99
N ALA A 190 -26.63 -23.80 47.75
CA ALA A 190 -28.03 -23.46 47.91
C ALA A 190 -28.34 -23.07 49.36
N MET A 191 -29.09 -21.98 49.55
CA MET A 191 -29.83 -21.74 50.79
C MET A 191 -31.33 -22.02 50.54
N PRO A 192 -32.00 -22.79 51.42
CA PRO A 192 -33.43 -23.02 51.33
C PRO A 192 -34.21 -21.78 51.78
N ASN A 193 -35.27 -21.49 51.03
CA ASN A 193 -36.23 -20.42 51.25
C ASN A 193 -37.17 -20.77 52.42
N PRO A 194 -37.38 -19.91 53.44
CA PRO A 194 -38.40 -20.17 54.46
C PRO A 194 -39.79 -19.77 53.94
N THR A 195 -40.66 -20.76 53.79
CA THR A 195 -42.09 -20.59 53.58
C THR A 195 -42.75 -19.93 54.78
N LYS A 196 -43.68 -19.01 54.50
CA LYS A 196 -44.63 -18.41 55.44
C LYS A 196 -45.55 -19.49 56.03
N GLY A 197 -45.79 -19.40 57.33
CA GLY A 197 -46.74 -20.20 58.11
C GLY A 197 -46.57 -19.91 59.58
#